data_AF-A0A0G1M6A7-F1
#
_entry.id   AF-A0A0G1M6A7-F1
#
_cell.length_a   1.000
_cell.length_b   1.000
_cell.length_c   1.000
_cell.angle_alpha   90.00
_cell.angle_beta   90.00
_cell.angle_gamma   90.00
#
_symmetry.space_group_name_H-M   'P 1'
#
loop_
_entity.id
_entity.type
_entity.pdbx_description
1 polymer ?
#
loop_
_entity_poly.entity_id
_entity_poly.type
_entity_poly.pdbx_seq_one_letter_code
_entity_poly.pdbx_strand_id
1 'polypeptide(L)'
;MLFFICLHLYLFIKSKTIKDDFISLIPLFIGTYYYMSMAAIAPFAIFLVFVSIYKRSSLTQKKYLIGPSIFIGSLFLYIFITKFGIIDPRSRGLDLAIWNDVNVTADANKYRGLARLSERSIFSFNTDTEKIGNKLVFNYPISTINVFVNNYLSFFSPDFLFLKGDTILRHSTSMVGQFFPFLLPFMVIGAFIFFKNADKKLRSIFLVWILVSPIPAALTKDGANYLLRVITLMPFLTYFSGLGLVESISWFKNKILRIVYIAILFFVGIYSTYYFYFGYFHVYPALAAQSYEYGFKEISDFQTSNSGKMLIVWEDKYPTYQRVFVTKKKLTPRTRLMK
;
A
#
# COMPACT_ATOMS: atom_id res chain seq x y z
N MET A 1 6.76 11.65 -3.91
CA MET A 1 5.77 11.60 -2.82
C MET A 1 6.41 11.77 -1.45
N LEU A 2 7.20 10.80 -0.96
CA LEU A 2 7.85 10.84 0.37
C LEU A 2 8.49 12.19 0.72
N PHE A 3 9.29 12.76 -0.19
CA PHE A 3 9.93 14.06 -0.01
C PHE A 3 8.95 15.16 0.43
N PHE A 4 7.82 15.33 -0.27
CA PHE A 4 6.86 16.39 0.05
C PHE A 4 6.13 16.14 1.38
N ILE A 5 5.88 14.88 1.75
CA ILE A 5 5.31 14.55 3.07
C ILE A 5 6.32 14.86 4.17
N CYS A 6 7.55 14.40 4.04
CA CYS A 6 8.59 14.67 5.02
C CYS A 6 8.83 16.18 5.17
N LEU A 7 8.79 16.93 4.07
CA LEU A 7 8.90 18.39 4.09
C LEU A 7 7.69 19.06 4.77
N HIS A 8 6.46 18.64 4.43
CA HIS A 8 5.24 19.10 5.12
C HIS A 8 5.34 18.83 6.63
N LEU A 9 5.67 17.61 7.03
CA LEU A 9 5.80 17.20 8.43
C LEU A 9 6.87 18.00 9.15
N TYR A 10 8.04 18.16 8.53
CA TYR A 10 9.14 18.94 9.10
C TYR A 10 8.71 20.39 9.39
N LEU A 11 8.08 21.05 8.41
CA LEU A 11 7.59 22.43 8.55
C LEU A 11 6.46 22.51 9.58
N PHE A 12 5.50 21.58 9.53
CA PHE A 12 4.35 21.57 10.43
C PHE A 12 4.77 21.29 11.88
N ILE A 13 5.72 20.39 12.11
CA ILE A 13 6.25 20.10 13.45
C ILE A 13 6.98 21.33 13.99
N LYS A 14 7.86 21.96 13.19
CA LYS A 14 8.62 23.15 13.59
C LYS A 14 7.81 24.44 13.65
N SER A 15 6.58 24.44 13.14
CA SER A 15 5.71 25.60 13.13
C SER A 15 5.52 26.21 14.53
N LYS A 16 5.81 27.50 14.64
CA LYS A 16 5.60 28.31 15.86
C LYS A 16 4.45 29.30 15.67
N THR A 17 4.19 29.74 14.44
CA THR A 17 3.18 30.74 14.10
C THR A 17 2.10 30.17 13.18
N ILE A 18 0.95 30.84 13.10
CA ILE A 18 -0.12 30.49 12.15
C ILE A 18 0.39 30.54 10.70
N LYS A 19 1.31 31.47 10.39
CA LYS A 19 1.94 31.58 9.07
C LYS A 19 2.74 30.32 8.74
N ASP A 20 3.50 29.80 9.70
CA ASP A 20 4.29 28.57 9.50
C ASP A 20 3.38 27.35 9.25
N ASP A 21 2.24 27.28 9.96
CA ASP A 21 1.23 26.25 9.74
C ASP A 21 0.69 26.29 8.29
N PHE A 22 0.39 27.48 7.75
CA PHE A 22 0.00 27.62 6.35
C PHE A 22 1.13 27.29 5.37
N ILE A 23 2.37 27.70 5.65
CA ILE A 23 3.54 27.38 4.81
C ILE A 23 3.73 25.86 4.73
N SER A 24 3.45 25.13 5.80
CA SER A 24 3.53 23.66 5.80
C SER A 24 2.60 23.01 4.77
N LEU A 25 1.53 23.67 4.34
CA LEU A 25 0.61 23.13 3.33
C LEU A 25 1.19 23.18 1.91
N ILE A 26 2.16 24.05 1.62
CA ILE A 26 2.70 24.22 0.25
C ILE A 26 3.27 22.89 -0.30
N PRO A 27 4.18 22.18 0.40
CA PRO A 27 4.64 20.87 -0.06
C PRO A 27 3.51 19.86 -0.19
N LEU A 28 2.51 19.89 0.70
CA LEU A 28 1.38 18.97 0.67
C LEU A 28 0.52 19.17 -0.59
N PHE A 29 0.27 20.43 -0.99
CA PHE A 29 -0.44 20.76 -2.22
C PHE A 29 0.32 20.32 -3.47
N ILE A 30 1.62 20.64 -3.54
CA ILE A 30 2.47 20.22 -4.66
C ILE A 30 2.46 18.69 -4.75
N GLY A 31 2.65 18.00 -3.62
CA GLY A 31 2.58 16.55 -3.55
C GLY A 31 1.24 16.00 -4.05
N THR A 32 0.13 16.56 -3.59
CA THR A 32 -1.23 16.14 -3.98
C THR A 32 -1.47 16.30 -5.49
N TYR A 33 -0.93 17.35 -6.10
CA TYR A 33 -1.05 17.57 -7.54
C TYR A 33 -0.38 16.47 -8.36
N TYR A 34 0.78 15.97 -7.92
CA TYR A 34 1.56 14.96 -8.65
C TYR A 34 1.24 13.51 -8.27
N TYR A 35 0.71 13.26 -7.06
CA TYR A 35 0.53 11.90 -6.55
C TYR A 35 -0.89 11.68 -6.02
N MET A 36 -1.60 10.72 -6.63
CA MET A 36 -2.98 10.37 -6.27
C MET A 36 -3.13 9.88 -4.82
N SER A 37 -2.19 9.09 -4.31
CA SER A 37 -2.22 8.61 -2.93
C SER A 37 -2.12 9.74 -1.90
N MET A 38 -1.46 10.85 -2.23
CA MET A 38 -1.48 12.06 -1.39
C MET A 38 -2.82 12.76 -1.38
N ALA A 39 -3.57 12.72 -2.49
CA ALA A 39 -4.89 13.35 -2.55
C ALA A 39 -5.82 12.77 -1.47
N ALA A 40 -5.79 11.47 -1.23
CA ALA A 40 -6.59 10.84 -0.20
C ALA A 40 -6.10 11.13 1.23
N ILE A 41 -4.82 11.42 1.45
CA ILE A 41 -4.25 11.69 2.79
C ILE A 41 -4.32 13.18 3.15
N ALA A 42 -4.19 14.05 2.16
CA ALA A 42 -4.06 15.48 2.36
C ALA A 42 -5.26 16.16 3.06
N PRO A 43 -6.53 15.75 2.87
CA PRO A 43 -7.64 16.28 3.66
C PRO A 43 -7.44 16.10 5.17
N PHE A 44 -6.91 14.96 5.59
CA PHE A 44 -6.63 14.68 7.00
C PHE A 44 -5.44 15.52 7.53
N ALA A 45 -4.40 15.68 6.71
CA ALA A 45 -3.27 16.55 7.06
C ALA A 45 -3.70 18.03 7.15
N ILE A 46 -4.53 18.49 6.21
CA ILE A 46 -5.11 19.83 6.22
C ILE A 46 -5.99 20.04 7.46
N PHE A 47 -6.84 19.07 7.79
CA PHE A 47 -7.64 19.10 8.99
C PHE A 47 -6.77 19.27 10.25
N LEU A 48 -5.67 18.51 10.37
CA LEU A 48 -4.72 18.66 11.48
C LEU A 48 -4.09 20.05 11.54
N VAL A 49 -3.71 20.62 10.39
CA VAL A 49 -3.18 21.99 10.31
C VAL A 49 -4.23 22.99 10.77
N PHE A 50 -5.47 22.89 10.31
CA PHE A 50 -6.55 23.79 10.74
C PHE A 50 -6.88 23.65 12.23
N VAL A 51 -6.84 22.43 12.78
CA VAL A 51 -6.98 22.22 14.23
C VAL A 51 -5.84 22.89 15.01
N SER A 52 -4.60 22.85 14.50
CA SER A 52 -3.46 23.57 15.09
C SER A 52 -3.68 25.09 15.05
N ILE A 53 -4.06 25.62 13.89
CA ILE A 53 -4.33 27.04 13.69
C ILE A 53 -5.46 27.50 14.61
N TYR A 54 -6.59 26.79 14.62
CA TYR A 54 -7.76 27.13 15.43
C TYR A 54 -7.45 27.20 16.93
N LYS A 55 -6.61 26.29 17.44
CA LYS A 55 -6.17 26.30 18.84
C LYS A 55 -5.26 27.48 19.20
N ARG A 56 -4.52 28.01 18.22
CA ARG A 56 -3.60 29.15 18.40
C ARG A 56 -4.25 30.51 18.13
N SER A 57 -5.37 30.54 17.41
CA SER A 57 -6.02 31.79 17.01
C SER A 57 -6.89 32.40 18.12
N SER A 58 -6.84 33.73 18.23
CA SER A 58 -7.79 34.51 19.04
C SER A 58 -9.21 34.48 18.45
N LEU A 59 -10.22 34.86 19.23
CA LEU A 59 -11.62 34.92 18.78
C LEU A 59 -11.80 35.78 17.52
N THR A 60 -11.10 36.91 17.44
CA THR A 60 -11.13 37.79 16.26
C THR A 60 -10.45 37.13 15.06
N GLN A 61 -9.27 36.50 15.26
CA GLN A 61 -8.55 35.80 14.20
C GLN A 61 -9.35 34.63 13.63
N LYS A 62 -10.10 33.90 14.48
CA LYS A 62 -10.96 32.78 14.04
C LYS A 62 -12.00 33.21 13.00
N LYS A 63 -12.55 34.43 13.10
CA LYS A 63 -13.49 34.97 12.10
C LYS A 63 -12.81 35.15 10.72
N TYR A 64 -11.56 35.58 10.72
CA TYR A 64 -10.78 35.76 9.49
C TYR A 64 -10.22 34.47 8.89
N LEU A 65 -10.24 33.34 9.63
CA LEU A 65 -9.81 32.04 9.10
C LEU A 65 -10.81 31.43 8.11
N ILE A 66 -12.05 31.89 8.09
CA ILE A 66 -13.11 31.34 7.22
C ILE A 66 -12.71 31.48 5.74
N GLY A 67 -12.24 32.66 5.32
CA GLY A 67 -11.82 32.93 3.94
C GLY A 67 -10.70 31.99 3.45
N PRO A 68 -9.55 31.92 4.13
CA PRO A 68 -8.47 30.98 3.80
C PRO A 68 -8.91 29.51 3.81
N SER A 69 -9.80 29.13 4.75
CA SER A 69 -10.32 27.75 4.82
C SER A 69 -11.17 27.40 3.61
N ILE A 70 -12.06 28.31 3.20
CA ILE A 70 -12.87 28.15 1.98
C ILE A 70 -11.95 28.12 0.76
N PHE A 71 -10.96 29.01 0.67
CA PHE A 71 -10.02 29.02 -0.47
C PHE A 71 -9.24 27.71 -0.58
N ILE A 72 -8.66 27.22 0.51
CA ILE A 72 -7.93 25.95 0.56
C ILE A 72 -8.86 24.78 0.22
N GLY A 73 -10.07 24.75 0.76
CA GLY A 73 -11.07 23.73 0.46
C GLY A 73 -11.48 23.72 -1.01
N SER A 74 -11.75 24.89 -1.58
CA SER A 74 -12.09 25.07 -3.00
C SER A 74 -10.93 24.69 -3.92
N LEU A 75 -9.68 25.04 -3.56
CA LEU A 75 -8.49 24.63 -4.30
C LEU A 75 -8.33 23.10 -4.28
N PHE A 76 -8.56 22.48 -3.12
CA PHE A 76 -8.55 21.02 -3.00
C PHE A 76 -9.62 20.37 -3.87
N LEU A 77 -10.86 20.87 -3.79
CA LEU A 77 -11.97 20.39 -4.59
C LEU A 77 -11.70 20.55 -6.09
N TYR A 78 -11.12 21.67 -6.50
CA TYR A 78 -10.70 21.91 -7.88
C TYR A 78 -9.68 20.88 -8.36
N ILE A 79 -8.64 20.57 -7.57
CA ILE A 79 -7.66 19.52 -7.90
C ILE A 79 -8.37 18.16 -8.03
N PHE A 80 -9.25 17.84 -7.07
CA PHE A 80 -10.00 16.59 -7.07
C PHE A 80 -10.91 16.41 -8.29
N ILE A 81 -11.59 17.46 -8.72
CA ILE A 81 -12.45 17.43 -9.89
C ILE A 81 -11.61 17.36 -11.18
N THR A 82 -10.63 18.25 -11.34
CA THR A 82 -9.92 18.42 -12.63
C THR A 82 -8.84 17.39 -12.89
N LYS A 83 -8.13 16.93 -11.85
CA LYS A 83 -7.04 15.95 -12.00
C LYS A 83 -7.49 14.51 -11.78
N PHE A 84 -8.33 14.29 -10.78
CA PHE A 84 -8.73 12.94 -10.41
C PHE A 84 -10.08 12.54 -10.99
N GLY A 85 -10.81 13.48 -11.59
CA GLY A 85 -12.05 13.17 -12.31
C GLY A 85 -13.08 12.51 -11.41
N ILE A 86 -13.16 12.87 -10.12
CA ILE A 86 -14.08 12.21 -9.17
C ILE A 86 -15.55 12.25 -9.61
N ILE A 87 -15.92 13.21 -10.46
CA ILE A 87 -17.27 13.34 -11.01
C ILE A 87 -17.43 12.50 -12.29
N ASP A 88 -16.34 12.14 -12.97
CA ASP A 88 -16.36 11.30 -14.17
C ASP A 88 -16.39 9.81 -13.76
N PRO A 89 -17.48 9.07 -14.03
CA PRO A 89 -17.58 7.65 -13.75
C PRO A 89 -16.53 6.81 -14.48
N ARG A 90 -15.92 7.34 -15.54
CA ARG A 90 -14.84 6.69 -16.32
C ARG A 90 -13.46 7.00 -15.77
N SER A 91 -13.36 7.81 -14.71
CA SER A 91 -12.07 8.11 -14.10
C SER A 91 -11.42 6.84 -13.56
N ARG A 92 -10.10 6.75 -13.75
CA ARG A 92 -9.30 5.63 -13.24
C ARG A 92 -9.44 5.44 -11.73
N GLY A 93 -9.69 6.52 -10.99
CA GLY A 93 -9.90 6.46 -9.54
C GLY A 93 -11.18 5.74 -9.14
N LEU A 94 -12.29 6.00 -9.85
CA LEU A 94 -13.55 5.30 -9.61
C LEU A 94 -13.52 3.88 -10.17
N ASP A 95 -12.90 3.64 -11.32
CA ASP A 95 -12.74 2.27 -11.86
C ASP A 95 -11.96 1.36 -10.89
N LEU A 96 -10.97 1.92 -10.20
CA LEU A 96 -10.19 1.19 -9.22
C LEU A 96 -10.93 1.00 -7.89
N ALA A 97 -12.09 1.58 -7.65
CA ALA A 97 -12.71 1.50 -6.33
C ALA A 97 -13.26 0.10 -6.01
N ILE A 98 -13.13 -0.36 -4.76
CA ILE A 98 -13.58 -1.70 -4.32
C ILE A 98 -15.07 -1.95 -4.55
N TRP A 99 -15.91 -0.92 -4.54
CA TRP A 99 -17.34 -1.06 -4.80
C TRP A 99 -17.65 -1.32 -6.28
N ASN A 100 -16.74 -1.01 -7.19
CA ASN A 100 -16.88 -1.34 -8.60
C ASN A 100 -16.25 -2.69 -8.96
N ASP A 101 -15.67 -3.40 -7.99
CA ASP A 101 -15.12 -4.74 -8.20
C ASP A 101 -16.22 -5.80 -8.19
N VAL A 102 -16.37 -6.51 -9.31
CA VAL A 102 -17.31 -7.63 -9.46
C VAL A 102 -17.00 -8.77 -8.49
N ASN A 103 -15.75 -8.91 -8.08
CA ASN A 103 -15.30 -9.96 -7.17
C ASN A 103 -15.53 -9.63 -5.70
N VAL A 104 -15.96 -8.40 -5.36
CA VAL A 104 -16.18 -7.99 -3.96
C VAL A 104 -17.18 -8.90 -3.24
N THR A 105 -18.13 -9.50 -3.97
CA THR A 105 -19.15 -10.40 -3.42
C THR A 105 -18.88 -11.88 -3.67
N ALA A 106 -17.73 -12.26 -4.24
CA ALA A 106 -17.47 -13.64 -4.66
C ALA A 106 -17.59 -14.63 -3.49
N ASP A 107 -16.95 -14.33 -2.36
CA ASP A 107 -17.03 -15.16 -1.15
C ASP A 107 -18.44 -15.18 -0.57
N ALA A 108 -19.11 -14.02 -0.50
CA ALA A 108 -20.48 -13.94 -0.01
C ALA A 108 -21.45 -14.78 -0.86
N ASN A 109 -21.32 -14.75 -2.19
CA ASN A 109 -22.14 -15.55 -3.10
C ASN A 109 -21.86 -17.05 -2.93
N LYS A 110 -20.58 -17.44 -2.78
CA LYS A 110 -20.19 -18.81 -2.45
C LYS A 110 -20.81 -19.28 -1.14
N TYR A 111 -20.70 -18.49 -0.06
CA TYR A 111 -21.25 -18.83 1.24
C TYR A 111 -22.78 -18.88 1.25
N ARG A 112 -23.47 -17.99 0.52
CA ARG A 112 -24.91 -18.08 0.32
C ARG A 112 -25.31 -19.37 -0.37
N GLY A 113 -24.58 -19.77 -1.41
CA GLY A 113 -24.81 -21.04 -2.11
C GLY A 113 -24.69 -22.24 -1.17
N LEU A 114 -23.64 -22.26 -0.34
CA LEU A 114 -23.44 -23.31 0.66
C LEU A 114 -24.52 -23.29 1.75
N ALA A 115 -24.94 -22.11 2.22
CA ALA A 115 -25.99 -21.97 3.24
C ALA A 115 -27.38 -22.40 2.75
N ARG A 116 -27.60 -22.59 1.44
CA ARG A 116 -28.85 -23.17 0.92
C ARG A 116 -28.93 -24.68 1.17
N LEU A 117 -27.78 -25.33 1.40
CA LEU A 117 -27.70 -26.77 1.66
C LEU A 117 -27.95 -27.11 3.13
N SER A 118 -27.94 -26.11 4.03
CA SER A 118 -28.15 -26.33 5.46
C SER A 118 -29.64 -26.31 5.82
N GLU A 119 -30.00 -27.10 6.84
CA GLU A 119 -31.32 -27.05 7.46
C GLU A 119 -31.57 -25.74 8.22
N ARG A 120 -32.85 -25.49 8.53
CA ARG A 120 -33.25 -24.33 9.32
C ARG A 120 -32.73 -24.48 10.75
N SER A 121 -32.23 -23.40 11.30
CA SER A 121 -31.73 -23.36 12.68
C SER A 121 -32.12 -22.04 13.34
N ILE A 122 -31.86 -21.94 14.65
CA ILE A 122 -32.00 -20.67 15.38
C ILE A 122 -31.19 -19.54 14.73
N PHE A 123 -30.06 -19.85 14.08
CA PHE A 123 -29.21 -18.88 13.39
C PHE A 123 -29.78 -18.42 12.04
N SER A 124 -30.76 -19.16 11.48
CA SER A 124 -31.58 -18.73 10.34
C SER A 124 -32.96 -18.23 10.78
N PHE A 125 -33.15 -17.96 12.07
CA PHE A 125 -34.45 -17.60 12.68
C PHE A 125 -35.55 -18.65 12.44
N ASN A 126 -35.17 -19.93 12.36
CA ASN A 126 -36.04 -21.03 11.95
C ASN A 126 -36.73 -20.80 10.58
N THR A 127 -36.14 -19.97 9.72
CA THR A 127 -36.58 -19.72 8.34
C THR A 127 -35.55 -20.21 7.32
N ASP A 128 -35.93 -20.24 6.04
CA ASP A 128 -34.98 -20.50 4.94
C ASP A 128 -33.86 -19.45 4.96
N THR A 129 -32.61 -19.88 4.82
CA THR A 129 -31.43 -19.03 4.95
C THR A 129 -31.43 -17.82 4.01
N GLU A 130 -32.05 -17.93 2.83
CA GLU A 130 -32.20 -16.83 1.86
C GLU A 130 -33.16 -15.71 2.31
N LYS A 131 -34.09 -15.97 3.23
CA LYS A 131 -35.11 -14.99 3.60
C LYS A 131 -34.54 -13.89 4.49
N ILE A 132 -33.83 -14.28 5.54
CA ILE A 132 -33.34 -13.38 6.59
C ILE A 132 -31.82 -13.52 6.76
N GLY A 133 -31.34 -14.71 7.12
CA GLY A 133 -29.93 -14.95 7.48
C GLY A 133 -28.94 -14.41 6.44
N ASN A 134 -29.01 -14.90 5.20
CA ASN A 134 -28.12 -14.49 4.11
C ASN A 134 -28.19 -12.98 3.82
N LYS A 135 -29.36 -12.34 3.98
CA LYS A 135 -29.49 -10.89 3.76
C LYS A 135 -28.79 -10.08 4.85
N LEU A 136 -28.69 -10.60 6.07
CA LEU A 136 -28.02 -9.93 7.19
C LEU A 136 -26.49 -10.06 7.11
N VAL A 137 -25.97 -11.25 6.78
CA VAL A 137 -24.52 -11.52 6.87
C VAL A 137 -23.80 -11.57 5.51
N PHE A 138 -24.47 -11.98 4.44
CA PHE A 138 -23.87 -12.14 3.11
C PHE A 138 -24.52 -11.18 2.10
N ASN A 139 -24.36 -9.89 2.38
CA ASN A 139 -24.81 -8.81 1.50
C ASN A 139 -23.65 -7.98 0.97
N TYR A 140 -23.94 -7.16 -0.04
CA TYR A 140 -22.96 -6.33 -0.72
C TYR A 140 -22.25 -5.34 0.24
N PRO A 141 -22.95 -4.53 1.07
CA PRO A 141 -22.30 -3.65 2.04
C PRO A 141 -21.31 -4.35 2.97
N ILE A 142 -21.70 -5.49 3.57
CA ILE A 142 -20.83 -6.26 4.46
C ILE A 142 -19.62 -6.81 3.70
N SER A 143 -19.82 -7.28 2.47
CA SER A 143 -18.71 -7.78 1.63
C SER A 143 -17.70 -6.67 1.32
N THR A 144 -18.16 -5.47 0.96
CA THR A 144 -17.31 -4.30 0.72
C THR A 144 -16.56 -3.87 1.99
N ILE A 145 -17.21 -3.86 3.15
CA ILE A 145 -16.57 -3.56 4.43
C ILE A 145 -15.49 -4.61 4.76
N ASN A 146 -15.79 -5.90 4.56
CA ASN A 146 -14.82 -6.98 4.81
C ASN A 146 -13.59 -6.84 3.91
N VAL A 147 -13.79 -6.57 2.62
CA VAL A 147 -12.68 -6.33 1.68
C VAL A 147 -11.87 -5.10 2.10
N PHE A 148 -12.52 -3.99 2.46
CA PHE A 148 -11.84 -2.79 2.95
C PHE A 148 -10.99 -3.09 4.19
N VAL A 149 -11.57 -3.75 5.20
CA VAL A 149 -10.88 -4.08 6.46
C VAL A 149 -9.71 -5.03 6.21
N ASN A 150 -9.89 -6.06 5.38
CA ASN A 150 -8.82 -6.99 5.02
C ASN A 150 -7.68 -6.26 4.29
N ASN A 151 -8.00 -5.42 3.30
CA ASN A 151 -7.00 -4.63 2.60
C ASN A 151 -6.29 -3.68 3.56
N TYR A 152 -7.02 -3.00 4.44
CA TYR A 152 -6.46 -2.07 5.41
C TYR A 152 -5.50 -2.74 6.39
N LEU A 153 -5.92 -3.86 7.00
CA LEU A 153 -5.13 -4.60 7.98
C LEU A 153 -3.94 -5.34 7.35
N SER A 154 -4.00 -5.66 6.06
CA SER A 154 -2.89 -6.31 5.34
C SER A 154 -1.57 -5.54 5.49
N PHE A 155 -1.64 -4.20 5.53
CA PHE A 155 -0.47 -3.32 5.66
C PHE A 155 0.18 -3.30 7.05
N PHE A 156 -0.49 -3.84 8.05
CA PHE A 156 0.04 -4.03 9.39
C PHE A 156 0.40 -5.48 9.69
N SER A 157 0.20 -6.39 8.73
CA SER A 157 0.53 -7.79 8.89
C SER A 157 2.06 -8.01 8.97
N PRO A 158 2.52 -9.00 9.74
CA PRO A 158 3.93 -9.41 9.71
C PRO A 158 4.39 -9.85 8.31
N ASP A 159 3.49 -10.44 7.53
CA ASP A 159 3.75 -10.84 6.14
C ASP A 159 4.14 -9.64 5.29
N PHE A 160 3.38 -8.54 5.34
CA PHE A 160 3.71 -7.32 4.63
C PHE A 160 4.94 -6.61 5.22
N LEU A 161 4.96 -6.39 6.54
CA LEU A 161 5.99 -5.55 7.14
C LEU A 161 7.36 -6.22 7.25
N PHE A 162 7.44 -7.53 7.47
CA PHE A 162 8.70 -8.19 7.86
C PHE A 162 9.07 -9.42 7.02
N LEU A 163 8.12 -10.13 6.42
CA LEU A 163 8.41 -11.43 5.81
C LEU A 163 8.45 -11.40 4.27
N LYS A 164 7.38 -10.95 3.61
CA LYS A 164 7.21 -11.04 2.15
C LYS A 164 7.10 -9.69 1.44
N GLY A 165 6.58 -8.67 2.12
CA GLY A 165 6.43 -7.35 1.51
C GLY A 165 5.30 -7.27 0.49
N ASP A 166 5.51 -6.45 -0.53
CA ASP A 166 4.59 -6.35 -1.66
C ASP A 166 4.72 -7.59 -2.55
N THR A 167 3.58 -8.18 -2.92
CA THR A 167 3.48 -9.42 -3.72
C THR A 167 3.67 -9.18 -5.21
N ILE A 168 3.65 -7.92 -5.65
CA ILE A 168 3.84 -7.56 -7.05
C ILE A 168 5.34 -7.46 -7.34
N LEU A 169 5.84 -8.44 -8.12
CA LEU A 169 7.25 -8.55 -8.50
C LEU A 169 7.79 -7.38 -9.34
N ARG A 170 6.97 -6.43 -9.76
CA ARG A 170 7.44 -5.16 -10.38
C ARG A 170 7.77 -4.07 -9.36
N HIS A 171 7.40 -4.27 -8.10
CA HIS A 171 7.48 -3.27 -7.04
C HIS A 171 8.32 -3.74 -5.87
N SER A 172 8.49 -5.06 -5.73
CA SER A 172 9.20 -5.70 -4.64
C SER A 172 9.79 -7.02 -5.12
N THR A 173 10.80 -7.50 -4.40
CA THR A 173 11.35 -8.84 -4.62
C THR A 173 10.41 -9.95 -4.16
N SER A 174 9.43 -9.61 -3.32
CA SER A 174 8.54 -10.54 -2.61
C SER A 174 9.24 -11.60 -1.74
N MET A 175 10.56 -11.46 -1.51
CA MET A 175 11.39 -12.37 -0.71
C MET A 175 11.63 -11.86 0.72
N VAL A 176 11.48 -10.55 0.94
CA VAL A 176 11.66 -9.91 2.25
C VAL A 176 10.53 -8.90 2.49
N GLY A 177 10.23 -8.62 3.75
CA GLY A 177 9.31 -7.55 4.14
C GLY A 177 9.84 -6.15 3.86
N GLN A 178 9.01 -5.14 4.17
CA GLN A 178 9.40 -3.72 4.10
C GLN A 178 10.49 -3.34 5.12
N PHE A 179 10.59 -4.13 6.20
CA PHE A 179 11.59 -4.04 7.25
C PHE A 179 12.23 -5.41 7.46
N PHE A 180 13.50 -5.45 7.86
CA PHE A 180 14.12 -6.71 8.25
C PHE A 180 13.45 -7.29 9.51
N PRO A 181 13.24 -8.62 9.61
CA PRO A 181 12.57 -9.24 10.75
C PRO A 181 13.15 -8.87 12.12
N PHE A 182 14.47 -8.70 12.23
CA PHE A 182 15.12 -8.33 13.49
C PHE A 182 14.73 -6.93 13.99
N LEU A 183 14.14 -6.09 13.13
CA LEU A 183 13.64 -4.75 13.49
C LEU A 183 12.27 -4.77 14.18
N LEU A 184 11.52 -5.88 14.11
CA LEU A 184 10.20 -5.99 14.75
C LEU A 184 10.21 -5.63 16.25
N PRO A 185 11.07 -6.22 17.11
CA PRO A 185 11.10 -5.84 18.52
C PRO A 185 11.42 -4.36 18.71
N PHE A 186 12.36 -3.81 17.93
CA PHE A 186 12.73 -2.39 18.00
C PHE A 186 11.59 -1.47 17.57
N MET A 187 10.83 -1.83 16.54
CA MET A 187 9.65 -1.08 16.12
C MET A 187 8.61 -1.01 17.25
N VAL A 188 8.34 -2.12 17.94
CA VAL A 188 7.40 -2.17 19.07
C VAL A 188 7.90 -1.33 20.24
N ILE A 189 9.17 -1.47 20.62
CA ILE A 189 9.80 -0.69 21.69
C ILE A 189 9.74 0.81 21.37
N GLY A 190 10.11 1.19 20.15
CA GLY A 190 10.12 2.59 19.74
C GLY A 190 8.73 3.20 19.67
N ALA A 191 7.73 2.45 19.20
CA ALA A 191 6.33 2.89 19.24
C ALA A 191 5.86 3.14 20.68
N PHE A 192 6.15 2.21 21.60
CA PHE A 192 5.81 2.36 23.02
C PHE A 192 6.47 3.59 23.64
N ILE A 193 7.78 3.76 23.47
CA ILE A 193 8.54 4.90 24.00
C ILE A 193 8.03 6.22 23.41
N PHE A 194 7.79 6.26 22.10
CA PHE A 194 7.25 7.43 21.43
C PHE A 194 5.89 7.83 22.00
N PHE A 195 4.91 6.92 22.06
CA PHE A 195 3.57 7.28 22.53
C PHE A 195 3.51 7.59 24.02
N LYS A 196 4.45 7.05 24.81
CA LYS A 196 4.61 7.39 26.23
C LYS A 196 5.14 8.81 26.44
N ASN A 197 6.14 9.22 25.65
CA ASN A 197 6.92 10.43 25.92
C ASN A 197 6.60 11.62 25.00
N ALA A 198 6.06 11.37 23.80
CA ALA A 198 5.81 12.41 22.81
C ALA A 198 4.69 13.36 23.27
N ASP A 199 4.83 14.64 22.91
CA ASP A 199 3.80 15.64 23.19
C ASP A 199 2.49 15.33 22.43
N LYS A 200 1.40 16.01 22.83
CA LYS A 200 0.07 15.79 22.23
C LYS A 200 0.04 16.07 20.72
N LYS A 201 0.78 17.06 20.22
CA LYS A 201 0.81 17.42 18.79
C LYS A 201 1.50 16.31 18.00
N LEU A 202 2.67 15.85 18.43
CA LEU A 202 3.41 14.77 17.77
C LEU A 202 2.65 13.45 17.77
N ARG A 203 2.04 13.07 18.91
CA ARG A 203 1.19 11.88 18.98
C ARG A 203 0.03 11.93 18.01
N SER A 204 -0.68 13.06 17.93
CA SER A 204 -1.77 13.24 16.97
C SER A 204 -1.28 13.13 15.53
N ILE A 205 -0.14 13.74 15.19
CA ILE A 205 0.45 13.63 13.84
C ILE A 205 0.71 12.15 13.51
N PHE A 206 1.47 11.45 14.35
CA PHE A 206 1.80 10.04 14.10
C PHE A 206 0.55 9.15 13.99
N LEU A 207 -0.41 9.28 14.89
CA LEU A 207 -1.65 8.48 14.84
C LEU A 207 -2.44 8.72 13.56
N VAL A 208 -2.68 9.98 13.18
CA VAL A 208 -3.43 10.27 11.96
C VAL A 208 -2.70 9.72 10.74
N TRP A 209 -1.40 9.93 10.61
CA TRP A 209 -0.68 9.44 9.45
C TRP A 209 -0.62 7.92 9.38
N ILE A 210 -0.41 7.23 10.51
CA ILE A 210 -0.41 5.76 10.56
C ILE A 210 -1.79 5.22 10.18
N LEU A 211 -2.87 5.81 10.72
CA LEU A 211 -4.23 5.33 10.47
C LEU A 211 -4.76 5.68 9.09
N VAL A 212 -4.35 6.83 8.53
CA VAL A 212 -4.86 7.31 7.23
C VAL A 212 -4.06 6.74 6.06
N SER A 213 -2.77 6.47 6.23
CA SER A 213 -1.90 6.00 5.13
C SER A 213 -2.41 4.75 4.38
N PRO A 214 -3.04 3.75 5.03
CA PRO A 214 -3.58 2.59 4.32
C PRO A 214 -4.92 2.83 3.62
N ILE A 215 -5.67 3.89 3.98
CA ILE A 215 -7.01 4.17 3.43
C ILE A 215 -7.02 4.24 1.90
N PRO A 216 -6.11 4.98 1.22
CA PRO A 216 -6.13 5.07 -0.24
C PRO A 216 -5.97 3.71 -0.91
N ALA A 217 -5.17 2.82 -0.31
CA ALA A 217 -4.98 1.47 -0.82
C ALA A 217 -6.19 0.57 -0.50
N ALA A 218 -6.74 0.67 0.71
CA ALA A 218 -7.89 -0.13 1.15
C ALA A 218 -9.16 0.14 0.33
N LEU A 219 -9.31 1.34 -0.23
CA LEU A 219 -10.41 1.73 -1.11
C LEU A 219 -10.29 1.22 -2.56
N THR A 220 -9.18 0.57 -2.91
CA THR A 220 -8.90 0.18 -4.29
C THR A 220 -8.90 -1.34 -4.51
N LYS A 221 -9.40 -1.79 -5.68
CA LYS A 221 -9.21 -3.13 -6.23
C LYS A 221 -7.71 -3.42 -6.36
N ASP A 222 -7.32 -4.63 -5.99
CA ASP A 222 -5.93 -5.07 -5.84
C ASP A 222 -5.09 -4.17 -4.92
N GLY A 223 -5.75 -3.51 -3.96
CA GLY A 223 -5.12 -2.58 -3.04
C GLY A 223 -4.30 -3.26 -1.95
N ALA A 224 -4.64 -4.49 -1.56
CA ALA A 224 -3.93 -5.23 -0.51
C ALA A 224 -2.44 -5.37 -0.81
N ASN A 225 -1.60 -5.15 0.20
CA ASN A 225 -0.14 -5.29 0.13
C ASN A 225 0.56 -4.45 -0.95
N TYR A 226 -0.12 -3.49 -1.59
CA TYR A 226 0.51 -2.67 -2.64
C TYR A 226 1.28 -1.48 -2.04
N LEU A 227 2.61 -1.59 -1.97
CA LEU A 227 3.49 -0.67 -1.25
C LEU A 227 3.36 0.78 -1.72
N LEU A 228 3.27 1.00 -3.03
CA LEU A 228 3.26 2.36 -3.60
C LEU A 228 2.06 3.19 -3.15
N ARG A 229 0.95 2.55 -2.76
CA ARG A 229 -0.24 3.24 -2.23
C ARG A 229 -0.14 3.55 -0.72
N VAL A 230 0.78 2.91 0.01
CA VAL A 230 0.95 3.06 1.47
C VAL A 230 2.33 3.59 1.89
N ILE A 231 3.21 3.95 0.94
CA ILE A 231 4.59 4.38 1.24
C ILE A 231 4.67 5.61 2.18
N THR A 232 3.57 6.33 2.36
CA THR A 232 3.42 7.42 3.35
C THR A 232 3.44 6.95 4.81
N LEU A 233 3.17 5.66 5.05
CA LEU A 233 3.29 5.00 6.36
C LEU A 233 4.76 4.79 6.76
N MET A 234 5.63 4.56 5.77
CA MET A 234 7.02 4.10 6.00
C MET A 234 7.84 5.02 6.91
N PRO A 235 7.82 6.36 6.77
CA PRO A 235 8.63 7.23 7.64
C PRO A 235 8.32 7.04 9.14
N PHE A 236 7.06 6.78 9.49
CA PHE A 236 6.62 6.61 10.87
C PHE A 236 7.10 5.27 11.45
N LEU A 237 6.97 4.19 10.69
CA LEU A 237 7.44 2.87 11.10
C LEU A 237 8.97 2.78 11.14
N THR A 238 9.66 3.44 10.21
CA THR A 238 11.12 3.59 10.23
C THR A 238 11.56 4.38 11.45
N TYR A 239 10.86 5.46 11.80
CA TYR A 239 11.15 6.24 13.01
C TYR A 239 11.01 5.38 14.28
N PHE A 240 9.94 4.57 14.40
CA PHE A 240 9.79 3.66 15.53
C PHE A 240 10.92 2.63 15.60
N SER A 241 11.28 2.02 14.46
CA SER A 241 12.38 1.06 14.41
C SER A 241 13.70 1.68 14.85
N GLY A 242 14.02 2.89 14.36
CA GLY A 242 15.23 3.62 14.73
C GLY A 242 15.24 4.05 16.20
N LEU A 243 14.14 4.58 16.70
CA LEU A 243 14.00 5.00 18.10
C LEU A 243 14.20 3.79 19.04
N GLY A 244 13.51 2.68 18.80
CA GLY A 244 13.64 1.50 19.65
C GLY A 244 15.03 0.86 19.59
N LEU A 245 15.69 0.89 18.42
CA LEU A 245 17.07 0.42 18.29
C LEU A 245 18.01 1.28 19.14
N VAL A 246 17.96 2.61 19.02
CA VAL A 246 18.79 3.52 19.81
C VAL A 246 18.53 3.37 21.31
N GLU A 247 17.27 3.33 21.72
CA GLU A 247 16.88 3.17 23.12
C GLU A 247 17.35 1.84 23.70
N SER A 248 17.31 0.75 22.91
CA SER A 248 17.77 -0.57 23.37
C SER A 248 19.27 -0.62 23.71
N ILE A 249 20.09 0.19 23.04
CA ILE A 249 21.53 0.30 23.32
C ILE A 249 21.77 0.89 24.70
N SER A 250 20.90 1.81 25.14
CA SER A 250 21.02 2.49 26.43
C SER A 250 20.77 1.58 27.64
N TRP A 251 20.11 0.43 27.45
CA TRP A 251 19.79 -0.52 28.52
C TRP A 251 21.03 -1.16 29.14
N PHE A 252 22.11 -1.27 28.37
CA PHE A 252 23.37 -1.84 28.83
C PHE A 252 24.26 -0.76 29.44
N LYS A 253 24.34 -0.72 30.78
CA LYS A 253 25.25 0.18 31.51
C LYS A 253 26.72 -0.24 31.42
N ASN A 254 26.98 -1.55 31.38
CA ASN A 254 28.34 -2.09 31.22
C ASN A 254 28.84 -1.87 29.79
N LYS A 255 30.03 -1.26 29.65
CA LYS A 255 30.63 -0.92 28.35
C LYS A 255 30.86 -2.14 27.46
N ILE A 256 31.34 -3.24 28.02
CA ILE A 256 31.63 -4.48 27.27
C ILE A 256 30.32 -5.08 26.75
N LEU A 257 29.31 -5.24 27.61
CA LEU A 257 28.00 -5.76 27.19
C LEU A 257 27.35 -4.89 26.11
N ARG A 258 27.46 -3.56 26.22
CA ARG A 258 26.97 -2.63 25.20
C ARG A 258 27.69 -2.82 23.86
N ILE A 259 29.01 -2.96 23.87
CA ILE A 259 29.80 -3.19 22.65
C ILE A 259 29.43 -4.53 22.02
N VAL A 260 29.31 -5.60 22.81
CA VAL A 260 28.89 -6.92 22.33
C VAL A 260 27.50 -6.85 21.71
N TYR A 261 26.55 -6.18 22.37
CA TYR A 261 25.21 -5.98 21.84
C TYR A 261 25.20 -5.23 20.50
N ILE A 262 25.93 -4.11 20.41
CA ILE A 262 26.08 -3.35 19.16
C ILE A 262 26.72 -4.21 18.07
N ALA A 263 27.75 -5.00 18.40
CA ALA A 263 28.39 -5.90 17.44
C ALA A 263 27.42 -6.96 16.92
N ILE A 264 26.60 -7.56 17.79
CA ILE A 264 25.55 -8.50 17.39
C ILE A 264 24.56 -7.83 16.43
N LEU A 265 24.04 -6.65 16.78
CA LEU A 265 23.12 -5.91 15.89
C LEU A 265 23.77 -5.59 14.54
N PHE A 266 25.04 -5.21 14.55
CA PHE A 266 25.81 -4.91 13.34
C PHE A 266 25.94 -6.16 12.44
N PHE A 267 26.34 -7.30 12.99
CA PHE A 267 26.45 -8.55 12.21
C PHE A 267 25.10 -9.06 11.70
N VAL A 268 24.03 -8.96 12.51
CA VAL A 268 22.67 -9.29 12.08
C VAL A 268 22.21 -8.36 10.95
N GLY A 269 22.51 -7.06 11.05
CA GLY A 269 22.25 -6.07 10.01
C GLY A 269 23.01 -6.36 8.72
N ILE A 270 24.30 -6.69 8.81
CA ILE A 270 25.13 -7.10 7.67
C ILE A 270 24.53 -8.34 7.01
N TYR A 271 24.23 -9.38 7.78
CA TYR A 271 23.67 -10.62 7.23
C TYR A 271 22.34 -10.37 6.53
N SER A 272 21.43 -9.62 7.16
CA SER A 272 20.12 -9.28 6.57
C SER A 272 20.26 -8.50 5.26
N THR A 273 21.21 -7.56 5.23
CA THR A 273 21.53 -6.75 4.04
C THR A 273 22.14 -7.61 2.94
N TYR A 274 23.08 -8.49 3.29
CA TYR A 274 23.68 -9.44 2.36
C TYR A 274 22.64 -10.38 1.76
N TYR A 275 21.77 -10.98 2.59
CA TYR A 275 20.68 -11.84 2.14
C TYR A 275 19.77 -11.12 1.12
N PHE A 276 19.37 -9.88 1.44
CA PHE A 276 18.57 -9.08 0.52
C PHE A 276 19.28 -8.84 -0.81
N TYR A 277 20.53 -8.37 -0.79
CA TYR A 277 21.25 -8.05 -2.03
C TYR A 277 21.57 -9.30 -2.85
N PHE A 278 21.92 -10.41 -2.19
CA PHE A 278 22.13 -11.68 -2.87
C PHE A 278 20.86 -12.11 -3.61
N GLY A 279 19.71 -12.08 -2.91
CA GLY A 279 18.41 -12.33 -3.54
C GLY A 279 18.12 -11.35 -4.68
N TYR A 280 18.30 -10.05 -4.44
CA TYR A 280 17.99 -9.00 -5.41
C TYR A 280 18.80 -9.11 -6.70
N PHE A 281 20.09 -9.46 -6.62
CA PHE A 281 20.96 -9.50 -7.80
C PHE A 281 21.03 -10.89 -8.45
N HIS A 282 20.82 -11.98 -7.71
CA HIS A 282 20.98 -13.33 -8.24
C HIS A 282 19.67 -14.11 -8.43
N VAL A 283 18.62 -13.82 -7.66
CA VAL A 283 17.36 -14.59 -7.68
C VAL A 283 16.24 -13.78 -8.34
N TYR A 284 16.06 -12.54 -7.89
CA TYR A 284 14.98 -11.66 -8.33
C TYR A 284 14.95 -11.40 -9.85
N PRO A 285 16.07 -11.24 -10.58
CA PRO A 285 16.00 -11.00 -12.02
C PRO A 285 15.33 -12.14 -12.78
N ALA A 286 15.63 -13.40 -12.40
CA ALA A 286 15.00 -14.57 -12.99
C ALA A 286 13.52 -14.69 -12.56
N LEU A 287 13.23 -14.44 -11.27
CA LEU A 287 11.88 -14.52 -10.72
C LEU A 287 10.94 -13.46 -11.35
N ALA A 288 11.42 -12.24 -11.52
CA ALA A 288 10.64 -11.11 -12.01
C ALA A 288 10.66 -10.98 -13.54
N ALA A 289 11.48 -11.75 -14.27
CA ALA A 289 11.62 -11.66 -15.73
C ALA A 289 10.27 -11.63 -16.45
N GLN A 290 9.35 -12.52 -16.08
CA GLN A 290 8.00 -12.58 -16.63
C GLN A 290 7.18 -11.31 -16.32
N SER A 291 7.34 -10.75 -15.12
CA SER A 291 6.62 -9.55 -14.70
C SER A 291 7.08 -8.28 -15.43
N TYR A 292 8.31 -8.30 -15.97
CA TYR A 292 8.92 -7.23 -16.79
C TYR A 292 8.87 -7.52 -18.29
N GLU A 293 8.12 -8.53 -18.71
CA GLU A 293 7.94 -8.85 -20.11
C GLU A 293 9.23 -9.22 -20.86
N TYR A 294 10.18 -9.83 -20.13
CA TYR A 294 11.44 -10.30 -20.71
C TYR A 294 11.19 -11.27 -21.88
N GLY A 295 11.91 -11.11 -22.99
CA GLY A 295 11.72 -11.87 -24.24
C GLY A 295 10.91 -11.13 -25.31
N PHE A 296 10.11 -10.12 -24.96
CA PHE A 296 9.29 -9.37 -25.94
C PHE A 296 10.14 -8.55 -26.90
N LYS A 297 11.29 -8.04 -26.44
CA LYS A 297 12.22 -7.31 -27.29
C LYS A 297 12.77 -8.22 -28.39
N GLU A 298 13.22 -9.42 -28.02
CA GLU A 298 13.79 -10.40 -28.94
C GLU A 298 12.79 -10.84 -30.00
N ILE A 299 11.51 -11.01 -29.62
CA ILE A 299 10.43 -11.32 -30.55
C ILE A 299 10.17 -10.15 -31.49
N SER A 300 10.13 -8.92 -30.96
CA SER A 300 9.94 -7.70 -31.75
C SER A 300 11.08 -7.49 -32.76
N ASP A 301 12.33 -7.69 -32.33
CA ASP A 301 13.52 -7.59 -33.18
C ASP A 301 13.51 -8.68 -34.26
N PHE A 302 13.12 -9.91 -33.90
CA PHE A 302 13.00 -11.01 -34.84
C PHE A 302 11.90 -10.75 -35.89
N GLN A 303 10.74 -10.26 -35.48
CA GLN A 303 9.63 -9.91 -36.39
C GLN A 303 10.02 -8.77 -37.33
N THR A 304 10.70 -7.74 -36.82
CA THR A 304 11.18 -6.62 -37.64
C THR A 304 12.19 -7.10 -38.69
N SER A 305 13.04 -8.05 -38.31
CA SER A 305 14.06 -8.63 -39.20
C SER A 305 13.49 -9.66 -40.20
N ASN A 306 12.26 -10.14 -39.99
CA ASN A 306 11.60 -11.15 -40.83
C ASN A 306 10.22 -10.66 -41.27
N SER A 307 10.16 -9.99 -42.43
CA SER A 307 8.94 -9.35 -42.98
C SER A 307 7.84 -10.31 -43.46
N GLY A 308 8.03 -11.63 -43.30
CA GLY A 308 7.04 -12.65 -43.64
C GLY A 308 5.91 -12.76 -42.61
N LYS A 309 4.77 -13.34 -43.01
CA LYS A 309 3.70 -13.70 -42.06
C LYS A 309 4.23 -14.77 -41.09
N MET A 310 4.35 -14.41 -39.82
CA MET A 310 4.75 -15.33 -38.75
C MET A 310 3.52 -15.82 -37.98
N LEU A 311 3.48 -17.11 -37.68
CA LEU A 311 2.60 -17.66 -36.66
C LEU A 311 3.35 -17.65 -35.33
N ILE A 312 2.96 -16.76 -34.42
CA ILE A 312 3.46 -16.77 -33.05
C ILE A 312 2.53 -17.70 -32.27
N VAL A 313 3.05 -18.86 -31.87
CA VAL A 313 2.33 -19.81 -31.01
C VAL A 313 2.63 -19.42 -29.56
N TRP A 314 1.61 -18.97 -28.85
CA TRP A 314 1.67 -18.66 -27.42
C TRP A 314 1.25 -19.92 -26.67
N GLU A 315 2.22 -20.64 -26.09
CA GLU A 315 1.93 -21.73 -25.15
C GLU A 315 1.97 -21.13 -23.73
N ASP A 316 0.80 -20.76 -23.22
CA ASP A 316 0.60 -19.89 -22.06
C ASP A 316 1.26 -18.48 -22.16
N LYS A 317 1.08 -17.65 -21.11
CA LYS A 317 1.26 -16.19 -21.12
C LYS A 317 2.63 -15.65 -21.61
N TYR A 318 3.66 -16.47 -21.84
CA TYR A 318 4.93 -16.09 -22.47
C TYR A 318 5.46 -17.21 -23.37
N PRO A 319 6.19 -16.88 -24.45
CA PRO A 319 6.70 -17.88 -25.39
C PRO A 319 7.84 -18.67 -24.76
N THR A 320 7.60 -19.96 -24.54
CA THR A 320 8.66 -20.94 -24.69
C THR A 320 9.02 -21.00 -26.16
N TYR A 321 10.31 -20.90 -26.51
CA TYR A 321 10.79 -21.02 -27.89
C TYR A 321 10.51 -22.43 -28.44
N GLN A 322 9.29 -22.67 -28.91
CA GLN A 322 9.00 -23.77 -29.80
C GLN A 322 9.01 -23.24 -31.23
N ARG A 323 10.08 -23.54 -31.97
CA ARG A 323 10.12 -23.32 -33.43
C ARG A 323 9.14 -24.29 -34.10
N VAL A 324 7.87 -23.93 -34.16
CA VAL A 324 6.92 -24.64 -35.02
C VAL A 324 6.97 -24.00 -36.40
N PHE A 325 7.79 -24.56 -37.28
CA PHE A 325 7.70 -24.27 -38.72
C PHE A 325 6.40 -24.88 -39.25
N VAL A 326 5.33 -24.09 -39.31
CA VAL A 326 4.15 -24.48 -40.10
C VAL A 326 4.48 -24.24 -41.56
N THR A 327 5.22 -25.18 -42.15
CA THR A 327 5.17 -25.35 -43.61
C THR A 327 3.77 -25.85 -43.95
N LYS A 328 3.16 -25.28 -45.00
CA LYS A 328 1.87 -25.74 -45.56
C LYS A 328 1.99 -27.20 -46.01
N LYS A 329 1.87 -28.14 -45.09
CA LYS A 329 1.59 -29.55 -45.39
C LYS A 329 0.67 -30.06 -44.29
N LYS A 330 -0.52 -30.50 -44.72
CA LYS A 330 -1.60 -31.08 -43.91
C LYS A 330 -1.06 -31.76 -42.64
N LEU A 331 -1.45 -31.23 -41.48
CA LEU A 331 -1.29 -31.91 -40.20
C LEU A 331 -2.13 -33.20 -40.24
N THR A 332 -1.45 -34.34 -40.33
CA THR A 332 -2.04 -35.64 -39.99
C THR A 332 -1.77 -35.93 -38.51
N PRO A 333 -2.74 -36.49 -37.76
CA PRO A 333 -2.63 -36.68 -36.32
C PRO A 333 -1.82 -37.94 -36.04
N ARG A 334 -0.52 -37.78 -35.78
CA ARG A 334 0.25 -38.74 -34.97
C ARG A 334 1.17 -37.98 -34.03
N THR A 335 0.60 -37.59 -32.90
CA THR A 335 1.30 -37.32 -31.66
C THR A 335 2.14 -38.54 -31.28
N ARG A 336 3.46 -38.37 -31.24
CA ARG A 336 4.32 -39.11 -30.32
C ARG A 336 5.01 -38.08 -29.44
N LEU A 337 4.48 -37.92 -28.24
CA LEU A 337 5.19 -37.32 -27.11
C LEU A 337 6.44 -38.17 -26.86
N MET A 338 7.62 -37.57 -27.01
CA MET A 338 8.82 -38.03 -26.31
C MET A 338 9.36 -36.85 -25.50
N LYS A 339 9.80 -37.21 -24.30
CA LYS A 339 10.13 -36.41 -23.11
C LYS A 339 11.10 -35.26 -23.36
#